data_AF-A0A1N7J101-F1
#
_entry.id   AF-A0A1N7J101-F1
#
_cell.length_a   1.000
_cell.length_b   1.000
_cell.length_c   1.000
_cell.angle_alpha   90.00
_cell.angle_beta   90.00
_cell.angle_gamma   90.00
#
_symmetry.space_group_name_H-M   'P 1'
#
loop_
_entity.id
_entity.type
_entity.pdbx_description
1 polymer ?
#
loop_
_entity_poly.entity_id
_entity_poly.type
_entity_poly.pdbx_seq_one_letter_code
_entity_poly.pdbx_strand_id
1 'polypeptide(L)' 'MTLQPRPNNPIEARKQAVRRYSRNGVACVGGGVLGGVALGLIFSSFWFWFALGMVVAVGGGLYNYSKVQKIINHQDTY' A
#
# COMPACT_ATOMS: atom_id res chain seq x y z
N MET A 1 10.68 20.70 11.31
CA MET A 1 10.40 21.35 10.01
C MET A 1 11.40 20.81 9.01
N THR A 2 10.96 20.01 8.03
CA THR A 2 11.86 19.46 7.00
C THR A 2 12.05 20.51 5.92
N LEU A 3 13.30 20.89 5.62
CA LEU A 3 13.68 21.80 4.53
C LEU A 3 13.52 21.19 3.12
N GLN A 4 12.71 20.14 2.97
CA GLN A 4 12.44 19.59 1.65
C GLN A 4 11.55 20.57 0.89
N PRO A 5 11.89 20.91 -0.37
CA PRO A 5 11.00 21.70 -1.22
C PRO A 5 9.64 21.03 -1.24
N ARG A 6 8.63 21.71 -0.66
CA ARG A 6 7.25 21.27 -0.82
C ARG A 6 6.92 21.44 -2.31
N PRO A 7 6.44 20.40 -3.00
CA PRO A 7 6.08 20.56 -4.41
C PRO A 7 5.00 21.64 -4.48
N ASN A 8 5.38 22.81 -5.01
CA ASN A 8 4.45 23.92 -5.25
C ASN A 8 3.63 23.64 -6.53
N ASN A 9 4.04 22.64 -7.31
CA ASN A 9 3.36 22.15 -8.49
C ASN A 9 2.44 20.95 -8.14
N PRO A 10 1.13 21.01 -8.45
CA PRO A 10 0.18 19.92 -8.19
C PRO A 10 0.55 18.60 -8.89
N ILE A 11 1.22 18.66 -10.05
CA ILE A 11 1.64 17.48 -10.81
C ILE A 11 2.74 16.71 -10.06
N GLU A 12 3.70 17.43 -9.48
CA GLU A 12 4.79 16.81 -8.71
C GLU A 12 4.28 16.18 -7.42
N ALA A 13 3.34 16.84 -6.74
CA ALA A 13 2.68 16.30 -5.55
C ALA A 13 1.96 14.98 -5.86
N ARG A 14 1.26 14.89 -7.00
CA ARG A 14 0.61 13.65 -7.47
C ARG A 14 1.62 12.55 -7.78
N LYS A 15 2.73 12.85 -8.47
CA LYS A 15 3.80 11.87 -8.72
C LYS A 15 4.41 11.33 -7.42
N GLN A 16 4.65 12.20 -6.43
CA GLN A 16 5.16 11.78 -5.12
C GLN A 16 4.14 10.92 -4.36
N ALA A 17 2.85 11.25 -4.45
CA ALA A 17 1.79 10.47 -3.83
C ALA A 17 1.70 9.05 -4.42
N VAL A 18 1.83 8.89 -5.74
CA VAL A 18 1.89 7.56 -6.39
C VAL A 18 3.04 6.75 -5.83
N ARG A 19 4.26 7.29 -5.78
CA ARG A 19 5.43 6.59 -5.23
C ARG A 19 5.22 6.17 -3.78
N ARG A 20 4.60 7.03 -2.97
CA ARG A 20 4.30 6.73 -1.56
C ARG A 20 3.28 5.60 -1.43
N TYR A 21 2.17 5.65 -2.16
CA TYR A 21 1.12 4.63 -2.08
C TYR A 21 1.57 3.29 -2.68
N SER A 22 2.38 3.29 -3.74
CA SER A 22 3.00 2.07 -4.26
C SER A 22 3.90 1.42 -3.22
N ARG A 23 4.78 2.19 -2.56
CA ARG A 23 5.67 1.66 -1.53
C ARG A 23 4.91 1.15 -0.31
N ASN A 24 3.88 1.87 0.12
CA ASN A 24 3.02 1.45 1.22
C ASN A 24 2.20 0.21 0.86
N GLY A 25 1.74 0.10 -0.40
CA GLY A 25 1.06 -1.08 -0.92
C GLY A 25 1.96 -2.32 -0.89
N VAL A 26 3.18 -2.21 -1.39
CA VAL A 26 4.18 -3.30 -1.35
C VAL A 26 4.51 -3.69 0.10
N ALA A 27 4.69 -2.71 0.99
CA ALA A 27 4.95 -2.99 2.41
C ALA A 27 3.76 -3.70 3.10
N CYS A 28 2.52 -3.34 2.74
CA CYS A 28 1.32 -3.94 3.31
C CYS A 28 1.09 -5.36 2.78
N VAL A 29 1.28 -5.58 1.48
CA VAL A 29 1.21 -6.92 0.86
C VAL A 29 2.33 -7.81 1.39
N GLY A 30 3.58 -7.33 1.36
CA GLY A 30 4.73 -8.06 1.87
C GLY A 30 4.64 -8.38 3.35
N GLY A 31 4.18 -7.41 4.16
CA GLY A 31 3.95 -7.60 5.60
C GLY A 31 2.81 -8.57 5.92
N GLY A 32 1.71 -8.55 5.15
CA GLY A 32 0.60 -9.50 5.31
C GLY A 32 0.98 -10.92 4.93
N VAL A 33 1.75 -11.11 3.86
CA VAL A 33 2.26 -12.43 3.44
C VAL A 33 3.29 -12.96 4.44
N LEU A 34 4.31 -12.17 4.78
CA LEU A 34 5.33 -12.58 5.75
C LEU A 34 4.73 -12.79 7.14
N GLY A 35 3.81 -11.92 7.57
CA GLY A 35 3.12 -12.04 8.85
C GLY A 35 2.20 -13.25 8.91
N GLY A 36 1.45 -13.53 7.84
CA GLY A 36 0.59 -14.71 7.74
C GLY A 36 1.38 -16.02 7.76
N VAL A 37 2.51 -16.08 7.05
CA VAL A 37 3.40 -17.25 7.06
C VAL A 37 4.07 -17.42 8.43
N ALA A 38 4.62 -16.34 9.02
CA ALA A 38 5.28 -16.41 10.31
C ALA A 38 4.33 -16.82 11.44
N LEU A 39 3.13 -16.23 11.50
CA LEU A 39 2.10 -16.60 12.47
C LEU A 39 1.57 -18.02 12.21
N GLY A 40 1.43 -18.41 10.95
CA GLY A 40 1.03 -19.76 10.59
C GLY A 40 2.00 -20.82 11.09
N LEU A 41 3.32 -20.55 11.05
CA LEU A 41 4.34 -21.49 11.51
C LEU A 41 4.43 -21.60 13.05
N ILE A 42 4.04 -20.55 13.77
CA ILE A 42 4.10 -20.50 15.24
C ILE A 42 2.88 -21.16 15.87
N PHE A 43 1.69 -21.05 15.24
CA PHE A 43 0.43 -21.54 15.80
C PHE A 43 -0.03 -22.83 15.10
N SER A 44 -0.63 -23.77 15.84
CA SER A 44 -1.11 -25.06 15.30
C SER A 44 -2.16 -24.93 14.18
N SER A 45 -2.83 -23.77 14.05
CA SER A 45 -3.79 -23.48 12.99
C SER A 45 -3.15 -22.68 11.85
N PHE A 46 -2.15 -23.26 11.18
CA PHE A 46 -1.41 -22.63 10.07
C PHE A 46 -2.35 -22.01 9.03
N TRP A 47 -3.34 -22.77 8.56
CA TRP A 47 -4.23 -22.35 7.48
C TRP A 47 -5.10 -21.15 7.87
N PHE A 48 -5.51 -21.04 9.14
CA PHE A 48 -6.29 -19.91 9.64
C PHE A 48 -5.45 -18.62 9.63
N TRP A 49 -4.25 -18.67 10.19
CA TRP A 49 -3.37 -17.51 10.27
C TRP A 49 -2.82 -17.09 8.91
N PHE A 50 -2.53 -18.05 8.03
CA PHE A 50 -2.15 -17.79 6.66
C PHE A 50 -3.28 -17.13 5.86
N ALA A 51 -4.51 -17.64 5.97
CA ALA A 51 -5.68 -17.05 5.31
C ALA A 51 -5.94 -15.62 5.82
N LEU A 52 -5.83 -15.38 7.13
CA LEU A 52 -5.98 -14.05 7.72
C LEU A 52 -4.91 -13.08 7.19
N GLY A 53 -3.65 -13.52 7.13
CA GLY A 53 -2.55 -12.73 6.54
C GLY A 53 -2.78 -12.40 5.07
N MET A 54 -3.32 -13.34 4.28
CA MET A 54 -3.70 -13.11 2.88
C MET A 54 -4.84 -12.10 2.75
N VAL A 55 -5.86 -12.15 3.61
CA VAL A 55 -6.95 -11.15 3.62
C VAL A 55 -6.41 -9.76 3.89
N VAL A 56 -5.50 -9.62 4.86
CA VAL A 56 -4.86 -8.33 5.18
C VAL A 56 -3.98 -7.85 4.01
N ALA A 57 -3.19 -8.75 3.41
CA ALA A 57 -2.34 -8.44 2.26
C ALA A 57 -3.16 -7.93 1.07
N VAL A 58 -4.22 -8.66 0.70
CA VAL A 58 -5.11 -8.30 -0.42
C VAL A 58 -5.87 -7.00 -0.12
N GLY A 59 -6.47 -6.87 1.07
CA GLY A 59 -7.22 -5.67 1.45
C GLY A 59 -6.34 -4.42 1.47
N GLY A 60 -5.15 -4.51 2.06
CA GLY A 60 -4.17 -3.42 2.09
C GLY A 60 -3.61 -3.07 0.71
N GLY A 61 -3.40 -4.08 -0.15
CA GLY A 61 -3.01 -3.90 -1.55
C GLY A 61 -4.06 -3.15 -2.36
N LEU A 62 -5.32 -3.58 -2.29
CA LEU A 62 -6.44 -2.96 -3.00
C LEU A 62 -6.69 -1.52 -2.55
N TYR A 63 -6.59 -1.23 -1.25
CA TYR A 63 -6.77 0.13 -0.75
C TYR A 63 -5.71 1.09 -1.31
N ASN A 64 -4.43 0.71 -1.27
CA ASN A 64 -3.36 1.54 -1.82
C ASN A 64 -3.43 1.64 -3.35
N TYR A 65 -3.79 0.56 -4.04
CA TYR A 65 -4.01 0.55 -5.48
C TYR A 65 -5.12 1.53 -5.92
N SER A 66 -6.26 1.52 -5.21
CA SER A 66 -7.38 2.41 -5.53
C SER A 66 -7.01 3.90 -5.44
N LYS A 67 -6.12 4.26 -4.50
CA LYS A 67 -5.60 5.63 -4.37
C LYS A 67 -4.67 5.99 -5.51
N VAL A 68 -3.77 5.09 -5.90
CA VAL A 68 -2.89 5.30 -7.07
C VAL A 68 -3.72 5.49 -8.33
N GLN A 69 -4.72 4.65 -8.55
CA GLN A 69 -5.58 4.71 -9.73
C GLN A 69 -6.34 6.04 -9.80
N LYS A 70 -6.88 6.53 -8.67
CA LYS A 70 -7.52 7.85 -8.61
C LYS A 70 -6.58 9.00 -8.96
N ILE A 71 -5.30 8.91 -8.60
CA ILE A 71 -4.30 9.93 -8.91
C ILE A 71 -3.95 9.91 -10.41
N ILE A 72 -3.84 8.72 -11.01
CA ILE A 72 -3.50 8.55 -12.43
C ILE A 72 -4.67 8.96 -13.34
N ASN A 73 -5.90 8.57 -12.98
CA ASN A 73 -7.10 8.92 -13.75
C ASN A 73 -7.58 10.36 -13.53
N HIS A 74 -6.88 11.14 -12.71
CA HIS A 74 -7.25 12.53 -12.50
C HIS A 74 -6.97 13.34 -13.77
N GLN A 75 -8.02 13.91 -14.36
CA GLN A 75 -7.96 14.84 -15.48
C GLN A 75 -8.06 16.26 -14.92
N ASP A 76 -7.05 17.10 -15.18
CA ASP A 76 -7.14 18.53 -14.88
C ASP A 76 -8.04 19.18 -15.93
N THR A 77 -9.26 19.56 -15.55
CA THR A 77 -10.11 20.45 -16.36
C THR A 77 -9.59 21.88 -16.22
N TYR A 78 -9.20 22.48 -17.34
CA TYR A 78 -8.76 23.88 -17.48
C TYR A 78 -9.93 24.83 -17.73
#